data_AF-A0A560J4Z9-F1
#
_entry.id   AF-A0A560J4Z9-F1
#
_cell.length_a   1.000
_cell.length_b   1.000
_cell.length_c   1.000
_cell.angle_alpha   90.00
_cell.angle_beta   90.00
_cell.angle_gamma   90.00
#
_symmetry.space_group_name_H-M   'P 1'
#
loop_
_entity.id
_entity.type
_entity.pdbx_description
1 polymer ?
#
loop_
_entity_poly.entity_id
_entity_poly.type
_entity_poly.pdbx_seq_one_letter_code
_entity_poly.pdbx_strand_id
1 'polypeptide(L)'
;MRLTNGDDQAVVRRLLPDSLGGFGDLLPVLDTGEALVVGDAILLPTRIRIAKPINEPLSGTIQFWDRWADPAAAAALDKAVESWRRQTLVK
;
A
#
# COMPACT_ATOMS: atom_id res chain seq x y z
N MET A 1 2.87 4.52 4.99
CA MET A 1 3.89 3.46 5.15
C MET A 1 5.05 4.05 5.93
N ARG A 2 5.43 3.46 7.07
CA ARG A 2 6.71 3.79 7.72
C ARG A 2 7.81 3.09 6.92
N LEU A 3 8.67 3.86 6.23
CA LEU A 3 9.84 3.33 5.52
C LEU A 3 10.96 3.01 6.53
N THR A 4 10.75 2.02 7.40
CA THR A 4 11.77 1.58 8.37
C THR A 4 12.77 0.60 7.77
N ASN A 5 12.51 0.06 6.57
CA ASN A 5 13.40 -0.86 5.88
C ASN A 5 14.51 -0.09 5.13
N GLY A 6 15.76 -0.46 5.38
CA GLY A 6 16.93 0.18 4.76
C GLY A 6 16.98 0.00 3.24
N ASP A 7 16.48 -1.12 2.71
CA ASP A 7 16.44 -1.36 1.26
C ASP A 7 15.45 -0.43 0.57
N ASP A 8 14.26 -0.26 1.15
CA ASP A 8 13.25 0.67 0.64
C ASP A 8 13.74 2.12 0.73
N GLN A 9 14.44 2.48 1.82
CA GLN A 9 15.08 3.79 1.95
C GLN A 9 16.15 4.00 0.86
N ALA A 10 16.94 2.98 0.54
CA ALA A 10 17.97 3.07 -0.50
C ALA A 10 17.35 3.24 -1.90
N VAL A 11 16.24 2.55 -2.19
CA VAL A 11 15.49 2.73 -3.45
C VAL A 11 14.92 4.14 -3.54
N VAL A 12 14.28 4.64 -2.48
CA VAL A 12 13.74 6.01 -2.47
C VAL A 12 14.86 7.05 -2.58
N ARG A 13 15.99 6.86 -1.90
CA ARG A 13 17.16 7.76 -2.01
C ARG A 13 17.70 7.85 -3.44
N ARG A 14 17.66 6.75 -4.22
CA ARG A 14 18.09 6.74 -5.63
C ARG A 14 17.13 7.48 -6.57
N LEU A 15 15.86 7.61 -6.19
CA LEU A 15 14.85 8.34 -6.96
C LEU A 15 14.86 9.84 -6.63
N LEU A 16 15.49 10.24 -5.52
CA LEU A 16 15.63 11.62 -5.12
C LEU A 16 16.84 12.26 -5.83
N PRO A 17 16.75 13.54 -6.25
CA PRO A 17 17.90 14.30 -6.73
C PRO A 17 19.05 14.31 -5.72
N ASP A 18 20.30 14.17 -6.18
CA ASP A 18 21.50 14.13 -5.33
C ASP A 18 21.64 15.36 -4.41
N SER A 19 21.06 16.50 -4.79
CA SER A 19 21.00 17.73 -3.98
C SER A 19 20.14 17.62 -2.72
N LEU A 20 19.39 16.53 -2.56
CA LEU A 20 18.51 16.25 -1.42
C LEU A 20 19.04 15.15 -0.49
N GLY A 21 20.31 14.74 -0.63
CA GLY A 21 20.92 13.65 0.13
C GLY A 21 20.76 13.74 1.65
N GLY A 22 20.69 14.96 2.22
CA GLY A 22 20.45 15.17 3.66
C GLY A 22 19.00 14.96 4.11
N PHE A 23 18.01 15.00 3.20
CA PHE A 23 16.60 14.75 3.53
C PHE A 23 16.26 13.25 3.55
N GLY A 24 17.11 12.40 2.97
CA GLY A 24 16.98 10.94 3.08
C GLY A 24 17.04 10.45 4.53
N ASP A 25 17.71 11.20 5.41
CA ASP A 25 17.82 10.91 6.85
C ASP A 25 16.56 11.31 7.64
N LEU A 26 15.65 12.08 7.03
CA LEU A 26 14.37 12.46 7.62
C LEU A 26 13.26 11.45 7.33
N LEU A 27 13.41 10.61 6.30
CA LEU A 27 12.44 9.55 5.96
C LEU A 27 12.09 8.60 7.13
N PRO A 28 13.05 8.16 7.98
CA PRO A 28 12.75 7.30 9.12
C PRO A 28 12.01 8.02 10.26
N VAL A 29 12.06 9.35 10.30
CA VAL A 29 11.55 10.19 11.40
C VAL A 29 10.13 10.70 11.12
N LEU A 30 9.63 10.53 9.89
CA LEU A 30 8.26 10.91 9.52
C LEU A 30 7.23 10.04 10.28
N ASP A 31 6.30 10.71 10.95
CA ASP A 31 5.20 10.04 11.64
C ASP A 31 4.03 9.72 10.69
N THR A 32 3.05 8.97 11.16
CA THR A 32 1.86 8.62 10.38
C THR A 32 1.09 9.87 9.97
N GLY A 33 0.89 10.04 8.67
CA GLY A 33 0.26 11.23 8.10
C GLY A 33 1.25 12.36 7.80
N GLU A 34 2.55 12.17 8.02
CA GLU A 34 3.57 13.10 7.54
C GLU A 34 4.18 12.64 6.22
N ALA A 35 4.58 13.60 5.39
CA ALA A 35 5.22 13.37 4.11
C ALA A 35 6.30 14.41 3.81
N LEU A 36 7.31 14.00 3.07
CA LEU A 36 8.29 14.89 2.44
C LEU A 36 7.87 15.11 0.99
N VAL A 37 7.60 16.36 0.60
CA VAL A 37 7.19 16.71 -0.78
C VAL A 37 8.38 17.32 -1.51
N VAL A 38 8.66 16.79 -2.69
CA VAL A 38 9.76 17.18 -3.58
C VAL A 38 9.31 17.12 -5.04
N GLY A 39 9.98 17.86 -5.92
CA GLY A 39 9.70 17.90 -7.37
C GLY A 39 9.18 19.24 -7.85
N ASP A 40 8.78 19.31 -9.12
CA ASP A 40 8.46 20.58 -9.80
C ASP A 40 7.21 21.29 -9.27
N ALA A 41 6.38 20.59 -8.50
CA ALA A 41 5.18 21.16 -7.88
C ALA A 41 5.49 22.08 -6.69
N ILE A 42 6.75 22.14 -6.23
CA ILE A 42 7.15 22.79 -4.98
C ILE A 42 8.52 23.46 -5.15
N LEU A 43 8.65 24.71 -4.70
CA LEU A 43 9.88 25.50 -4.80
C LEU A 43 11.01 24.97 -3.90
N LEU A 44 10.66 24.49 -2.70
CA LEU A 44 11.60 24.01 -1.69
C LEU A 44 11.10 22.71 -1.05
N PRO A 45 11.95 21.67 -0.92
CA PRO A 45 11.61 20.46 -0.18
C PRO A 45 11.03 20.78 1.20
N THR A 46 9.84 20.30 1.48
CA THR A 46 9.12 20.63 2.71
C THR A 46 8.48 19.40 3.33
N ARG A 47 8.54 19.35 4.67
CA ARG A 47 7.80 18.37 5.47
C ARG A 47 6.40 18.90 5.73
N ILE A 48 5.38 18.12 5.36
CA ILE A 48 3.97 18.48 5.54
C ILE A 48 3.21 17.41 6.32
N ARG A 49 2.07 17.78 6.89
CA ARG A 49 1.10 16.87 7.51
C ARG A 49 -0.14 16.77 6.63
N ILE A 50 -0.47 15.57 6.20
CA ILE A 50 -1.63 15.26 5.37
C ILE A 50 -2.85 15.15 6.28
N ALA A 51 -3.87 15.96 6.01
CA ALA A 51 -5.15 15.86 6.71
C ALA A 51 -5.87 14.55 6.35
N LYS A 52 -6.62 13.98 7.30
CA LYS A 52 -7.44 12.81 7.02
C LYS A 52 -8.47 13.14 5.92
N PRO A 53 -8.66 12.24 4.95
CA PRO A 53 -9.65 12.46 3.91
C PRO A 53 -11.06 12.46 4.50
N ILE A 54 -11.94 13.32 3.95
CA ILE A 54 -13.36 13.35 4.34
C ILE A 54 -14.05 12.04 3.93
N ASN A 55 -13.68 11.51 2.76
CA ASN A 55 -14.16 10.23 2.27
C ASN A 55 -13.05 9.19 2.47
N GLU A 56 -13.17 8.40 3.54
CA GLU A 56 -12.21 7.35 3.81
C GLU A 56 -12.34 6.23 2.78
N PRO A 57 -11.23 5.68 2.26
CA PRO A 57 -11.29 4.51 1.40
C PRO A 57 -11.86 3.34 2.20
N LEU A 58 -12.56 2.44 1.51
CA LEU A 58 -12.95 1.13 2.04
C LEU A 58 -11.69 0.27 2.22
N SER A 59 -10.91 0.60 3.25
CA SER A 59 -9.63 0.00 3.63
C SER A 59 -9.80 -1.13 4.64
N GLY A 60 -11.05 -1.49 4.98
CA GLY A 60 -11.32 -2.60 5.87
C GLY A 60 -10.88 -3.90 5.22
N THR A 61 -9.91 -4.58 5.83
CA THR A 61 -9.64 -5.98 5.55
C THR A 61 -10.96 -6.74 5.62
N ILE A 62 -11.31 -7.48 4.58
CA ILE A 62 -12.52 -8.32 4.61
C ILE A 62 -12.46 -9.23 5.84
N GLN A 63 -13.60 -9.44 6.50
CA GLN A 63 -13.67 -10.40 7.61
C GLN A 63 -13.48 -11.80 7.06
N PHE A 64 -12.22 -12.25 6.98
CA PHE A 64 -11.86 -13.53 6.37
C PHE A 64 -12.58 -14.70 7.05
N TRP A 65 -12.69 -14.65 8.38
CA TRP A 65 -13.38 -15.66 9.17
C TRP A 65 -14.84 -15.82 8.76
N ASP A 66 -15.57 -14.71 8.66
CA ASP A 66 -16.98 -14.73 8.26
C ASP A 66 -17.16 -15.18 6.80
N ARG A 67 -16.27 -14.75 5.91
CA ARG A 67 -16.31 -15.11 4.48
C ARG A 67 -15.94 -16.56 4.21
N TRP A 68 -15.06 -17.16 5.00
CA TRP A 68 -14.69 -18.57 4.87
C TRP A 68 -15.64 -19.50 5.60
N ALA A 69 -16.27 -19.04 6.67
CA ALA A 69 -17.31 -19.78 7.38
C ALA A 69 -18.66 -19.79 6.64
N ASP A 70 -18.81 -19.00 5.57
CA ASP A 70 -20.00 -18.97 4.73
C ASP A 70 -20.24 -20.36 4.07
N PRO A 71 -21.34 -21.05 4.40
CA PRO A 71 -21.66 -22.36 3.81
C PRO A 71 -21.80 -22.33 2.29
N ALA A 72 -22.14 -21.17 1.70
CA ALA A 72 -22.22 -20.99 0.25
C ALA A 72 -20.84 -21.04 -0.43
N ALA A 73 -19.76 -20.70 0.29
CA ALA A 73 -18.40 -20.77 -0.23
C ALA A 73 -17.92 -22.22 -0.40
N ALA A 74 -18.35 -23.13 0.48
CA ALA A 74 -18.02 -24.56 0.38
C ALA A 74 -18.62 -25.19 -0.89
N ALA A 75 -19.83 -24.79 -1.30
CA ALA A 75 -20.47 -25.26 -2.52
C ALA A 75 -19.76 -24.81 -3.81
N ALA A 76 -18.93 -23.76 -3.73
CA ALA A 76 -18.16 -23.26 -4.87
C ALA A 76 -16.81 -24.00 -5.05
N LEU A 77 -16.35 -24.75 -4.05
CA LEU A 77 -15.03 -25.41 -4.09
C LEU A 77 -14.97 -26.49 -5.18
N ASP A 78 -15.97 -27.35 -5.28
CA ASP A 78 -16.02 -28.41 -6.29
C ASP A 78 -16.05 -27.84 -7.71
N LYS A 79 -16.86 -26.78 -7.92
CA LYS A 79 -16.90 -26.06 -9.20
C LYS A 79 -15.57 -25.37 -9.53
N ALA A 80 -14.89 -24.81 -8.53
CA ALA A 80 -13.59 -24.18 -8.70
C ALA A 80 -12.51 -25.18 -9.08
N VAL A 81 -12.47 -26.35 -8.42
CA VAL A 81 -11.53 -27.44 -8.72
C VAL A 81 -11.78 -27.98 -10.13
N GLU A 82 -13.04 -28.17 -10.52
CA GLU A 82 -13.37 -28.66 -11.86
C GLU A 82 -13.06 -27.62 -12.94
N SER A 83 -13.33 -26.34 -12.68
CA SER A 83 -12.97 -25.25 -13.59
C SER A 83 -11.46 -25.11 -13.76
N TRP A 84 -10.69 -25.34 -12.68
CA TRP A 84 -9.23 -25.33 -12.71
C TRP A 84 -8.66 -26.51 -13.51
N ARG A 85 -9.20 -27.72 -13.31
CA ARG A 85 -8.82 -28.91 -14.10
C ARG A 85 -9.13 -28.75 -15.58
N ARG A 86 -10.26 -28.12 -15.92
CA ARG A 86 -10.68 -27.86 -17.31
C ARG A 86 -10.08 -26.61 -17.92
N GLN A 87 -9.36 -25.81 -17.13
CA GLN A 87 -8.89 -24.47 -17.50
C GLN A 87 -10.01 -23.58 -18.11
N THR A 88 -11.26 -23.80 -17.69
CA THR A 88 -12.45 -23.13 -18.25
C THR A 88 -13.48 -22.97 -17.15
N LEU A 89 -14.17 -21.82 -17.11
CA LEU A 89 -15.23 -21.55 -16.14
C LEU A 89 -16.45 -22.44 -16.41
N VAL A 90 -16.78 -23.32 -15.46
CA VAL A 90 -18.01 -24.13 -15.49
C VAL A 90 -19.15 -23.29 -14.89
N LYS A 91 -20.22 -23.04 -15.66
CA LYS A 91 -21.41 -22.31 -15.21
C LYS A 91 -22.16 -23.08 -14.12
#